data_AF-A0A3D1PV43-F1
#
_entry.id   AF-A0A3D1PV43-F1
#
_cell.length_a   1.000
_cell.length_b   1.000
_cell.length_c   1.000
_cell.angle_alpha   90.00
_cell.angle_beta   90.00
_cell.angle_gamma   90.00
#
_symmetry.space_group_name_H-M   'P 1'
#
loop_
_entity.id
_entity.type
_entity.pdbx_description
1 polymer ?
#
loop_
_entity_poly.entity_id
_entity_poly.type
_entity_poly.pdbx_seq_one_letter_code
_entity_poly.pdbx_strand_id
1 'polypeptide(L)'
;DAPLIAADINKAAGCEVRALPYLHWWTFMAWFNSIGDGQLATLLRVRSKLRHGQKLQPWEQDYYRKNKAMVDLRPRLNPAEIAERQRLQRLLAN
;
A
#
# COMPACT_ATOMS: atom_id res chain seq x y z
N ASP A 1 0.84 -1.05 4.62
CA ASP A 1 2.13 -0.43 4.26
C ASP A 1 3.30 -0.89 5.13
N ALA A 2 3.11 -1.15 6.44
CA ALA A 2 4.20 -1.57 7.33
C ALA A 2 5.12 -2.71 6.80
N PRO A 3 4.60 -3.79 6.19
CA PRO A 3 5.47 -4.84 5.63
C PRO A 3 6.33 -4.37 4.44
N LEU A 4 5.80 -3.49 3.59
CA LEU A 4 6.54 -2.92 2.46
C LEU A 4 7.64 -1.97 2.94
N ILE A 5 7.33 -1.14 3.93
CA ILE A 5 8.29 -0.22 4.55
C ILE A 5 9.44 -1.03 5.15
N ALA A 6 9.13 -2.08 5.94
CA ALA A 6 10.16 -2.94 6.51
C ALA A 6 11.02 -3.61 5.43
N ALA A 7 10.41 -4.16 4.37
CA ALA A 7 11.14 -4.82 3.30
C ALA A 7 12.09 -3.86 2.54
N ASP A 8 11.63 -2.66 2.20
CA ASP A 8 12.45 -1.68 1.49
C ASP A 8 13.57 -1.12 2.41
N ILE A 9 13.30 -0.93 3.71
CA ILE A 9 14.33 -0.57 4.69
C ILE A 9 15.36 -1.69 4.86
N ASN A 10 14.93 -2.96 4.96
CA ASN A 10 15.85 -4.09 5.06
C ASN A 10 16.80 -4.15 3.86
N LYS A 11 16.27 -3.87 2.67
CA LYS A 11 17.07 -3.79 1.44
C LYS A 11 18.13 -2.69 1.52
N ALA A 12 17.77 -1.51 2.03
CA ALA A 12 18.70 -0.40 2.22
C ALA A 12 19.74 -0.67 3.35
N ALA A 13 19.32 -1.34 4.42
CA ALA A 13 20.14 -1.65 5.58
C ALA A 13 21.02 -2.89 5.39
N GLY A 14 20.71 -3.76 4.43
CA GLY A 14 21.41 -5.03 4.20
C GLY A 14 21.11 -6.12 5.25
N CYS A 15 20.12 -5.92 6.12
CA CYS A 15 19.74 -6.87 7.18
C CYS A 15 18.26 -6.73 7.58
N GLU A 16 17.73 -7.68 8.36
CA GLU A 16 16.39 -7.58 8.96
C GLU A 16 16.40 -6.61 10.13
N VAL A 17 15.91 -5.39 9.91
CA VAL A 17 15.99 -4.31 10.89
C VAL A 17 15.13 -4.55 12.14
N ARG A 18 14.07 -5.36 12.06
CA ARG A 18 13.22 -5.67 13.22
C ARG A 18 13.82 -6.76 14.12
N ALA A 19 14.88 -7.42 13.68
CA ALA A 19 15.62 -8.38 14.49
C ALA A 19 16.75 -7.71 15.29
N LEU A 20 17.02 -6.42 15.05
CA LEU A 20 18.04 -5.69 15.78
C LEU A 20 17.59 -5.45 17.23
N PRO A 21 18.44 -5.70 18.24
CA PRO A 21 18.11 -5.44 19.64
C PRO A 21 17.89 -3.94 19.90
N TYR A 22 18.51 -3.09 19.09
CA TYR A 22 18.32 -1.65 19.09
C TYR A 22 18.55 -1.10 17.69
N LEU A 23 17.66 -0.20 17.27
CA LEU A 23 17.84 0.62 16.09
C LEU A 23 17.47 2.06 16.44
N HIS A 24 18.45 2.95 16.33
CA HIS A 24 18.23 4.36 16.59
C HIS A 24 17.31 4.97 15.53
N TRP A 25 16.39 5.83 15.97
CA TRP A 25 15.38 6.45 15.10
C TRP A 25 15.99 7.21 13.92
N TRP A 26 17.09 7.95 14.13
CA TRP A 26 17.74 8.68 13.04
C TRP A 26 18.36 7.75 11.99
N THR A 27 18.87 6.58 12.39
CA THR A 27 19.39 5.56 11.47
C THR A 27 18.25 4.94 10.65
N PHE A 28 17.13 4.63 11.30
CA PHE A 28 15.92 4.17 10.62
C PHE A 28 15.45 5.19 9.57
N MET A 29 15.37 6.48 9.92
CA MET A 29 14.96 7.53 9.00
C MET A 29 15.96 7.73 7.86
N ALA A 30 17.27 7.62 8.12
CA ALA A 30 18.28 7.68 7.07
C ALA A 30 18.09 6.57 6.03
N TRP A 31 17.88 5.32 6.47
CA TRP A 31 17.58 4.22 5.55
C TRP A 31 16.26 4.42 4.83
N PHE A 32 15.20 4.83 5.53
CA PHE A 32 13.91 5.12 4.91
C PHE A 32 14.02 6.18 3.81
N ASN A 33 14.72 7.28 4.07
CA ASN A 33 14.92 8.36 3.09
C ASN A 33 15.86 7.96 1.94
N SER A 34 16.72 6.96 2.15
CA SER A 34 17.58 6.41 1.10
C SER A 34 16.84 5.45 0.16
N ILE A 35 15.60 5.06 0.49
CA ILE A 35 14.76 4.25 -0.42
C ILE A 35 14.49 5.10 -1.67
N GLY A 36 15.18 4.78 -2.75
CA GLY A 36 14.90 5.31 -4.08
C GLY A 36 13.69 4.62 -4.71
N ASP A 37 13.90 4.01 -5.86
CA ASP A 37 12.85 3.24 -6.53
C ASP A 37 12.67 1.87 -5.86
N GLY A 38 11.44 1.60 -5.42
CA GLY A 38 11.05 0.40 -4.70
C GLY A 38 9.56 0.07 -4.84
N GLN A 39 9.13 -1.00 -4.17
CA GLN A 39 7.73 -1.41 -4.17
C GLN A 39 6.86 -0.35 -3.47
N LEU A 40 7.35 0.22 -2.37
CA LEU A 40 6.67 1.31 -1.67
C LEU A 40 6.57 2.56 -2.55
N ALA A 41 7.65 2.98 -3.20
CA ALA A 41 7.65 4.15 -4.07
C ALA A 41 6.68 3.99 -5.25
N THR A 42 6.64 2.81 -5.87
CA THR A 42 5.70 2.49 -6.96
C THR A 42 4.25 2.53 -6.47
N LEU A 43 3.96 1.91 -5.31
CA LEU A 43 2.64 1.93 -4.69
C LEU A 43 2.16 3.35 -4.40
N LEU A 44 3.02 4.18 -3.78
CA LEU A 44 2.70 5.56 -3.43
C LEU A 44 2.48 6.44 -4.66
N ARG A 45 3.30 6.26 -5.71
CA ARG A 45 3.11 6.96 -7.00
C ARG A 45 1.75 6.64 -7.61
N VAL A 46 1.37 5.37 -7.68
CA VAL A 46 0.06 4.96 -8.22
C VAL A 46 -1.08 5.49 -7.37
N ARG A 47 -0.99 5.40 -6.03
CA ARG A 47 -2.00 5.99 -5.11
C ARG A 47 -2.13 7.51 -5.29
N SER A 48 -1.02 8.22 -5.40
CA SER A 48 -1.00 9.67 -5.61
C SER A 48 -1.70 10.04 -6.91
N LYS A 49 -1.37 9.36 -8.02
CA LYS A 49 -2.02 9.58 -9.31
C LYS A 49 -3.53 9.35 -9.24
N LEU A 50 -3.96 8.25 -8.66
CA LEU A 50 -5.39 7.95 -8.48
C LEU A 50 -6.10 9.01 -7.63
N ARG A 51 -5.48 9.42 -6.51
CA ARG A 51 -6.03 10.46 -5.63
C ARG A 51 -6.19 11.81 -6.36
N HIS A 52 -5.27 12.13 -7.27
CA HIS A 52 -5.32 13.36 -8.06
C HIS A 52 -6.07 13.21 -9.40
N GLY A 53 -6.71 12.06 -9.66
CA GLY A 53 -7.43 11.83 -10.92
C GLY A 53 -6.52 11.79 -12.16
N GLN A 54 -5.21 11.61 -11.98
CA GLN A 54 -4.25 11.57 -13.07
C GLN A 54 -4.33 10.23 -13.82
N LYS A 55 -4.09 10.28 -15.14
CA LYS A 55 -4.05 9.06 -15.97
C LYS A 55 -2.86 8.19 -15.57
N LEU A 56 -3.14 6.91 -15.33
CA LEU A 56 -2.12 5.88 -15.17
C LEU A 56 -1.54 5.51 -16.55
N GLN A 57 -0.23 5.31 -16.61
CA GLN A 57 0.41 4.67 -17.76
C GLN A 57 -0.04 3.21 -17.89
N PRO A 58 0.08 2.57 -19.07
CA PRO A 58 -0.37 1.19 -19.27
C PRO A 58 0.17 0.20 -18.22
N TRP A 59 1.47 0.27 -17.92
CA TRP A 59 2.10 -0.59 -16.92
C TRP A 59 1.64 -0.26 -15.49
N GLU A 60 1.33 1.00 -15.17
CA GLU A 60 0.76 1.41 -13.87
C GLU A 60 -0.66 0.88 -13.72
N GLN A 61 -1.40 0.81 -14.82
CA GLN A 61 -2.75 0.25 -14.87
C GLN A 61 -2.71 -1.25 -14.61
N ASP A 62 -1.74 -1.97 -15.19
CA ASP A 62 -1.53 -3.39 -14.90
C ASP A 62 -1.05 -3.62 -13.47
N TYR A 63 -0.16 -2.77 -12.96
CA TYR A 63 0.24 -2.78 -11.55
C TYR A 63 -0.96 -2.58 -10.63
N TYR A 64 -1.83 -1.60 -10.93
CA TYR A 64 -3.05 -1.33 -10.18
C TYR A 64 -4.00 -2.53 -10.17
N ARG A 65 -4.24 -3.16 -11.33
CA ARG A 65 -5.09 -4.35 -11.42
C ARG A 65 -4.57 -5.50 -10.55
N LYS A 66 -3.26 -5.77 -10.60
CA LYS A 66 -2.61 -6.84 -9.81
C LYS A 66 -2.58 -6.55 -8.31
N ASN A 67 -2.50 -5.28 -7.91
CA ASN A 67 -2.30 -4.85 -6.53
C ASN A 67 -3.47 -4.05 -5.96
N LYS A 68 -4.69 -4.20 -6.52
CA LYS A 68 -5.84 -3.34 -6.21
C LYS A 68 -6.15 -3.24 -4.72
N ALA A 69 -6.09 -4.36 -3.99
CA ALA A 69 -6.35 -4.39 -2.55
C ALA A 69 -5.31 -3.62 -1.72
N MET A 70 -4.08 -3.53 -2.23
CA MET A 70 -3.00 -2.78 -1.61
C MET A 70 -3.04 -1.31 -2.00
N VAL A 71 -3.42 -1.00 -3.24
CA VAL A 71 -3.53 0.38 -3.73
C VAL A 71 -4.73 1.08 -3.10
N ASP A 72 -5.91 0.46 -3.13
CA ASP A 72 -7.14 1.04 -2.60
C ASP A 72 -7.13 1.00 -1.06
N LEU A 73 -7.07 2.17 -0.42
CA LEU A 73 -7.34 2.29 1.01
C LEU A 73 -8.85 2.18 1.24
N ARG A 74 -9.36 0.94 1.30
CA ARG A 74 -10.78 0.70 1.53
C ARG A 74 -11.12 0.99 3.00
N PRO A 75 -12.16 1.80 3.28
CA PRO A 75 -12.71 1.89 4.61
C PRO A 75 -13.12 0.49 5.09
N ARG A 76 -12.82 0.17 6.35
CA ARG A 76 -13.34 -1.05 6.96
C ARG A 76 -14.83 -0.85 7.18
N LEU A 77 -15.64 -1.63 6.45
CA LEU A 77 -17.09 -1.57 6.58
C LEU A 77 -17.49 -2.06 7.98
N ASN A 78 -18.39 -1.34 8.64
CA ASN A 78 -19.01 -1.79 9.87
C ASN A 78 -20.06 -2.89 9.59
N PRO A 79 -20.51 -3.65 10.60
CA PRO A 79 -21.45 -4.75 10.39
C PRO A 79 -22.77 -4.34 9.72
N ALA A 80 -23.27 -3.13 10.01
CA ALA A 80 -24.49 -2.61 9.41
C ALA A 80 -24.31 -2.32 7.91
N GLU A 81 -23.17 -1.75 7.52
CA GLU A 81 -22.83 -1.50 6.11
C GLU A 81 -22.65 -2.81 5.32
N ILE A 82 -22.15 -3.87 5.96
CA ILE A 82 -22.05 -5.21 5.36
C ILE A 82 -23.44 -5.80 5.14
N ALA A 83 -24.32 -5.73 6.14
CA ALA A 83 -25.69 -6.23 6.05
C ALA A 83 -26.50 -5.50 4.96
N GLU A 84 -26.36 -4.16 4.88
CA GLU A 84 -27.04 -3.37 3.85
C GLU A 84 -26.50 -3.68 2.46
N ARG A 85 -25.17 -3.83 2.31
CA ARG A 85 -24.58 -4.26 1.04
C ARG A 85 -25.10 -5.63 0.59
N GLN A 86 -25.25 -6.58 1.50
CA GLN A 86 -25.81 -7.90 1.19
C GLN A 86 -27.29 -7.82 0.78
N ARG A 87 -28.08 -6.97 1.45
CA ARG A 87 -29.48 -6.73 1.08
C ARG A 87 -29.58 -6.16 -0.33
N LEU A 88 -28.81 -5.12 -0.64
CA LEU A 88 -28.80 -4.50 -1.97
C LEU A 88 -28.36 -5.47 -3.06
N GLN A 89 -27.35 -6.31 -2.79
CA GLN A 89 -26.92 -7.35 -3.73
C GLN A 89 -28.02 -8.37 -4.05
N ARG A 90 -28.86 -8.74 -3.08
CA ARG A 90 -30.00 -9.63 -3.33
C ARG A 90 -31.08 -8.98 -4.19
N LEU A 91 -31.33 -7.69 -3.99
CA LEU A 91 -32.33 -6.95 -4.78
C LEU A 91 -31.91 -6.77 -6.24
N LEU A 92 -30.63 -6.56 -6.49
CA LEU A 92 -30.06 -6.40 -7.84
C LEU A 92 -29.85 -7.73 -8.58
N ALA A 93 -30.00 -8.86 -7.90
CA ALA A 93 -29.86 -10.20 -8.49
C ALA A 93 -31.17 -10.76 -9.06
N ASN A 94 -32.30 -10.06 -8.85
CA ASN A 94 -33.60 -10.29 -9.50
C ASN A 94 -33.75 -9.35 -10.70
#